data_AF-D5EWS1-F1
#
_entry.id   AF-D5EWS1-F1
#
_cell.length_a   1.000
_cell.length_b   1.000
_cell.length_c   1.000
_cell.angle_alpha   90.00
_cell.angle_beta   90.00
_cell.angle_gamma   90.00
#
_symmetry.space_group_name_H-M   'P 1'
#
loop_
_entity.id
_entity.type
_entity.pdbx_description
1 polymer ?
#
loop_
_entity_poly.entity_id
_entity_poly.type
_entity_poly.pdbx_seq_one_letter_code
_entity_poly.pdbx_strand_id
1 'polypeptide(L)'
;MAAVLSSCNDYETYGDKKEKERNAIAKFISDRSIVVISEDQFNQQGFTTDTVKNQYVKLDKSGVYMQIVRPGCGTQLQDGESTRLVARFAEYNILEDTTTICNNNPRLSYSGISVVTLPDIISVSRSGSSFTASFESGLMYKAYSSASVPSGWLVPLTYVKVGRPQSLTDECAKVRLIVPHSQGHATASSYVTPYYYELTFQRES
;
A
#
# COMPACT_ATOMS: atom_id res chain seq x y z
N MET A 1 20.83 31.99 42.97
CA MET A 1 20.37 32.00 41.57
C MET A 1 20.04 30.55 41.23
N ALA A 2 18.77 30.16 41.39
CA ALA A 2 18.34 28.78 41.13
C ALA A 2 18.08 28.65 39.62
N ALA A 3 18.96 27.93 38.93
CA ALA A 3 18.73 27.53 37.55
C ALA A 3 17.69 26.40 37.56
N VAL A 4 16.45 26.73 37.22
CA VAL A 4 15.43 25.73 36.90
C VAL A 4 15.76 25.21 35.51
N LEU A 5 16.49 24.10 35.44
CA LEU A 5 16.65 23.33 34.22
C LEU A 5 15.30 22.68 33.91
N SER A 6 14.47 23.38 33.13
CA SER A 6 13.28 22.78 32.55
C SER A 6 13.73 21.85 31.42
N SER A 7 14.05 20.59 31.76
CA SER A 7 14.21 19.56 30.75
C SER A 7 12.83 19.25 30.19
N CYS A 8 12.48 19.82 29.04
CA CYS A 8 11.36 19.34 28.24
C CYS A 8 11.71 17.94 27.75
N ASN A 9 11.42 16.93 28.56
CA ASN A 9 11.38 15.55 28.12
C ASN A 9 10.08 15.39 27.31
N ASP A 10 10.11 15.77 26.02
CA ASP A 10 9.04 15.44 25.09
C ASP A 10 9.11 13.93 24.78
N TYR A 11 8.77 13.12 25.78
CA TYR A 11 8.62 11.68 25.63
C TYR A 11 7.31 11.42 24.87
N GLU A 12 7.42 11.24 23.56
CA GLU A 12 6.28 10.87 22.71
C GLU A 12 5.86 9.43 23.02
N THR A 13 4.68 9.25 23.61
CA THR A 13 4.14 7.92 23.92
C THR A 13 3.67 7.21 22.65
N TYR A 14 3.49 5.89 22.72
CA TYR A 14 2.87 5.15 21.62
C TYR A 14 1.43 5.64 21.31
N GLY A 15 0.71 6.15 22.32
CA GLY A 15 -0.60 6.77 22.15
C GLY A 15 -0.53 8.03 21.30
N ASP A 16 0.43 8.92 21.62
CA ASP A 16 0.66 10.18 20.89
C ASP A 16 1.03 9.91 19.43
N LYS A 17 1.89 8.92 19.18
CA LYS A 17 2.25 8.48 17.82
C LYS A 17 1.04 8.02 17.02
N LYS A 18 0.14 7.23 17.64
CA LYS A 18 -1.09 6.78 16.98
C LYS A 18 -2.05 7.92 16.70
N GLU A 19 -2.11 8.92 17.57
CA GLU A 19 -2.91 10.12 17.33
C GLU A 19 -2.34 10.95 16.18
N LYS A 20 -1.02 11.16 16.16
CA LYS A 20 -0.30 11.80 15.07
C LYS A 20 -0.52 11.12 13.73
N GLU A 21 -0.47 9.78 13.69
CA GLU A 21 -0.81 9.00 12.50
C GLU A 21 -2.24 9.29 12.03
N ARG A 22 -3.24 9.21 12.92
CA ARG A 22 -4.64 9.43 12.55
C ARG A 22 -4.85 10.84 12.00
N ASN A 23 -4.24 11.83 12.64
CA ASN A 23 -4.31 13.23 12.21
C ASN A 23 -3.63 13.44 10.86
N ALA A 24 -2.48 12.80 10.62
CA ALA A 24 -1.77 12.86 9.35
C ALA A 24 -2.56 12.22 8.20
N ILE A 25 -3.17 11.05 8.42
CA ILE A 25 -4.06 10.42 7.43
C ILE A 25 -5.26 11.31 7.13
N ALA A 26 -5.92 11.87 8.15
CA ALA A 26 -7.05 12.78 7.97
C ALA A 26 -6.67 14.04 7.18
N LYS A 27 -5.51 14.63 7.50
CA LYS A 27 -4.95 15.76 6.76
C LYS A 27 -4.66 15.38 5.31
N PHE A 28 -4.01 14.25 5.06
CA PHE A 28 -3.70 13.77 3.71
C PHE A 28 -4.95 13.56 2.86
N ILE A 29 -6.01 13.00 3.45
CA ILE A 29 -7.32 12.84 2.80
C ILE A 29 -7.91 14.20 2.42
N SER A 30 -7.89 15.15 3.36
CA SER A 30 -8.40 16.52 3.14
C SER A 30 -7.60 17.26 2.07
N ASP A 31 -6.28 17.32 2.20
CA ASP A 31 -5.39 18.07 1.31
C ASP A 31 -5.46 17.56 -0.14
N ARG A 32 -5.73 16.25 -0.33
CA ARG A 32 -5.88 15.63 -1.65
C ARG A 32 -7.33 15.56 -2.14
N SER A 33 -8.28 16.14 -1.41
CA SER A 33 -9.70 16.10 -1.76
C SER A 33 -10.19 14.67 -2.02
N ILE A 34 -9.79 13.72 -1.17
CA ILE A 34 -10.20 12.32 -1.25
C ILE A 34 -11.63 12.20 -0.72
N VAL A 35 -12.51 11.59 -1.52
CA VAL A 35 -13.88 11.28 -1.11
C VAL A 35 -13.93 9.88 -0.52
N VAL A 36 -14.11 9.77 0.79
CA VAL A 36 -14.21 8.47 1.46
C VAL A 36 -15.63 7.93 1.39
N ILE A 37 -15.78 6.68 0.93
CA ILE A 37 -17.04 5.93 0.90
C ILE A 37 -17.00 4.76 1.90
N SER A 38 -18.17 4.32 2.35
CA SER A 38 -18.31 3.15 3.24
C SER A 38 -18.16 1.83 2.49
N GLU A 39 -17.90 0.74 3.22
CA GLU A 39 -17.90 -0.62 2.66
C GLU A 39 -19.26 -0.99 2.05
N ASP A 40 -20.36 -0.58 2.68
CA ASP A 40 -21.70 -0.84 2.17
C ASP A 40 -21.94 -0.16 0.83
N GLN A 41 -21.55 1.12 0.69
CA GLN A 41 -21.64 1.82 -0.58
C GLN A 41 -20.74 1.15 -1.62
N PHE A 42 -19.50 0.80 -1.25
CA PHE A 42 -18.56 0.11 -2.12
C PHE A 42 -19.13 -1.23 -2.63
N ASN A 43 -19.77 -2.01 -1.76
CA ASN A 43 -20.45 -3.25 -2.12
C ASN A 43 -21.66 -3.01 -3.04
N GLN A 44 -22.51 -2.03 -2.73
CA GLN A 44 -23.69 -1.69 -3.54
C GLN A 44 -23.33 -1.21 -4.95
N GLN A 45 -22.16 -0.61 -5.14
CA GLN A 45 -21.65 -0.19 -6.46
C GLN A 45 -20.73 -1.23 -7.12
N GLY A 46 -20.80 -2.49 -6.68
CA GLY A 46 -20.11 -3.62 -7.31
C GLY A 46 -18.60 -3.65 -7.10
N PHE A 47 -18.13 -3.19 -5.93
CA PHE A 47 -16.71 -3.13 -5.57
C PHE A 47 -15.88 -2.25 -6.51
N THR A 48 -16.42 -1.11 -6.91
CA THR A 48 -15.73 -0.13 -7.77
C THR A 48 -15.50 1.19 -7.03
N THR A 49 -14.60 2.04 -7.53
CA THR A 49 -14.39 3.41 -7.03
C THR A 49 -14.35 4.39 -8.19
N ASP A 50 -14.93 5.57 -8.02
CA ASP A 50 -14.90 6.66 -9.02
C ASP A 50 -13.57 7.44 -8.93
N THR A 51 -12.71 7.29 -9.93
CA THR A 51 -11.40 7.96 -9.98
C THR A 51 -11.50 9.45 -10.32
N VAL A 52 -12.58 9.89 -10.98
CA VAL A 52 -12.83 11.30 -11.30
C VAL A 52 -13.20 12.07 -10.03
N LYS A 53 -14.00 11.45 -9.17
CA LYS A 53 -14.34 12.00 -7.83
C LYS A 53 -13.29 11.71 -6.77
N ASN A 54 -12.18 11.08 -7.14
CA ASN A 54 -11.13 10.66 -6.22
C ASN A 54 -11.67 9.83 -5.03
N GLN A 55 -12.54 8.86 -5.32
CA GLN A 55 -13.17 8.03 -4.29
C GLN A 55 -12.23 6.94 -3.75
N TYR A 56 -12.27 6.75 -2.44
CA TYR A 56 -11.60 5.67 -1.72
C TYR A 56 -12.61 4.99 -0.78
N VAL A 57 -12.64 3.65 -0.75
CA VAL A 57 -13.34 2.93 0.31
C VAL A 57 -12.44 2.82 1.53
N LYS A 58 -12.99 3.08 2.73
CA LYS A 58 -12.31 2.74 3.99
C LYS A 58 -12.74 1.34 4.41
N LEU A 59 -11.79 0.42 4.51
CA LEU A 59 -12.03 -0.96 4.95
C LEU A 59 -11.78 -1.05 6.45
N ASP A 60 -12.82 -1.21 7.24
CA ASP A 60 -12.78 -1.10 8.70
C ASP A 60 -11.95 -2.21 9.35
N LYS A 61 -11.94 -3.42 8.77
CA LYS A 61 -11.13 -4.53 9.30
C LYS A 61 -9.63 -4.25 9.28
N SER A 62 -9.14 -3.56 8.25
CA SER A 62 -7.70 -3.27 8.07
C SER A 62 -7.34 -1.82 8.40
N GLY A 63 -8.31 -0.91 8.41
CA GLY A 63 -8.07 0.54 8.46
C GLY A 63 -7.47 1.12 7.18
N VAL A 64 -7.35 0.33 6.11
CA VAL A 64 -6.80 0.78 4.82
C VAL A 64 -7.86 1.55 4.05
N TYR A 65 -7.45 2.67 3.46
CA TYR A 65 -8.26 3.35 2.44
C TYR A 65 -7.78 2.90 1.06
N MET A 66 -8.69 2.49 0.20
CA MET A 66 -8.36 1.92 -1.11
C MET A 66 -9.14 2.59 -2.23
N GLN A 67 -8.43 2.96 -3.30
CA GLN A 67 -9.01 3.29 -4.60
C GLN A 67 -8.58 2.24 -5.61
N ILE A 68 -9.55 1.65 -6.31
CA ILE A 68 -9.30 0.79 -7.47
C ILE A 68 -9.26 1.71 -8.70
N VAL A 69 -8.05 1.98 -9.18
CA VAL A 69 -7.84 2.81 -10.38
C VAL A 69 -8.15 2.00 -11.63
N ARG A 70 -7.70 0.74 -11.65
CA ARG A 70 -8.02 -0.24 -12.69
C ARG A 70 -8.22 -1.62 -12.05
N PRO A 71 -9.30 -2.34 -12.41
CA PRO A 71 -9.58 -3.65 -11.85
C PRO A 71 -8.60 -4.73 -12.31
N GLY A 72 -7.88 -4.51 -13.42
CA GLY A 72 -6.97 -5.48 -14.02
C GLY A 72 -7.66 -6.48 -14.96
N CYS A 73 -6.86 -7.18 -15.75
CA CYS A 73 -7.28 -8.27 -16.64
C CYS A 73 -7.24 -9.64 -15.92
N GLY A 74 -7.72 -10.69 -16.60
CA GLY A 74 -7.72 -12.07 -16.06
C GLY A 74 -8.79 -12.31 -14.99
N THR A 75 -8.44 -13.07 -13.96
CA THR A 75 -9.35 -13.44 -12.86
C THR A 75 -8.80 -12.96 -11.52
N GLN A 76 -9.69 -12.85 -10.52
CA GLN A 76 -9.28 -12.78 -9.13
C GLN A 76 -8.55 -14.07 -8.72
N LEU A 77 -7.71 -14.01 -7.69
CA LEU A 77 -7.09 -15.20 -7.10
C LEU A 77 -8.16 -16.11 -6.50
N GLN A 78 -8.14 -17.39 -6.85
CA GLN A 78 -9.13 -18.36 -6.36
C GLN A 78 -8.77 -18.89 -4.97
N ASP A 79 -9.76 -19.41 -4.24
CA ASP A 79 -9.48 -20.05 -2.95
C ASP A 79 -8.57 -21.28 -3.12
N GLY A 80 -7.61 -21.44 -2.22
CA GLY A 80 -6.56 -22.46 -2.30
C GLY A 80 -5.47 -22.17 -3.32
N GLU A 81 -5.55 -21.09 -4.10
CA GLU A 81 -4.55 -20.74 -5.09
C GLU A 81 -3.26 -20.23 -4.42
N SER A 82 -2.12 -20.69 -4.91
CA SER A 82 -0.81 -20.08 -4.67
C SER A 82 -0.17 -19.72 -6.01
N THR A 83 0.29 -18.47 -6.13
CA THR A 83 0.87 -17.97 -7.37
C THR A 83 1.91 -16.88 -7.09
N ARG A 84 2.68 -16.52 -8.11
CA ARG A 84 3.65 -15.43 -8.04
C ARG A 84 3.11 -14.21 -8.77
N LEU A 85 3.18 -13.06 -8.14
CA LEU A 85 2.79 -11.78 -8.71
C LEU A 85 4.00 -10.86 -8.84
N VAL A 86 4.02 -10.10 -9.92
CA VAL A 86 4.89 -8.94 -10.09
C VAL A 86 4.18 -7.72 -9.52
N ALA A 87 4.75 -7.13 -8.47
CA ALA A 87 4.31 -5.90 -7.84
C ALA A 87 5.20 -4.72 -8.28
N ARG A 88 4.57 -3.68 -8.83
CA ARG A 88 5.22 -2.39 -9.09
C ARG A 88 4.60 -1.33 -8.24
N PHE A 89 5.41 -0.47 -7.62
CA PHE A 89 4.92 0.49 -6.64
C PHE A 89 5.69 1.80 -6.64
N ALA A 90 5.03 2.82 -6.10
CA ALA A 90 5.64 4.01 -5.53
C ALA A 90 5.12 4.18 -4.10
N GLU A 91 6.03 4.36 -3.15
CA GLU A 91 5.76 4.55 -1.73
C GLU A 91 6.00 6.00 -1.32
N TYR A 92 5.10 6.50 -0.49
CA TYR A 92 5.11 7.88 -0.02
C TYR A 92 4.87 7.92 1.49
N ASN A 93 5.82 8.47 2.22
CA ASN A 93 5.70 8.69 3.66
C ASN A 93 4.76 9.89 3.90
N ILE A 94 3.61 9.63 4.52
CA ILE A 94 2.59 10.66 4.75
C ILE A 94 3.03 11.67 5.82
N LEU A 95 3.84 11.25 6.81
CA LEU A 95 4.33 12.15 7.87
C LEU A 95 5.41 13.11 7.38
N GLU A 96 6.27 12.64 6.46
CA GLU A 96 7.39 13.40 5.92
C GLU A 96 7.06 14.07 4.58
N ASP A 97 5.83 13.90 4.08
CA ASP A 97 5.34 14.47 2.81
C ASP A 97 6.23 14.11 1.60
N THR A 98 6.90 12.93 1.64
CA THR A 98 8.00 12.59 0.72
C THR A 98 7.87 11.18 0.13
N THR A 99 8.15 11.04 -1.16
CA THR A 99 8.33 9.72 -1.81
C THR A 99 9.61 9.07 -1.30
N THR A 100 9.51 7.88 -0.71
CA THR A 100 10.64 7.17 -0.12
C THR A 100 11.34 6.28 -1.13
N ILE A 101 10.62 5.32 -1.70
CA ILE A 101 11.14 4.37 -2.69
C ILE A 101 10.08 4.03 -3.74
N CYS A 102 10.51 3.68 -4.94
CA CYS A 102 9.62 3.22 -6.01
C CYS A 102 10.39 2.36 -7.02
N ASN A 103 9.71 1.41 -7.65
CA ASN A 103 10.29 0.54 -8.69
C ASN A 103 9.62 0.71 -10.06
N ASN A 104 8.89 1.80 -10.26
CA ASN A 104 8.10 2.09 -11.46
C ASN A 104 8.53 3.36 -12.21
N ASN A 105 9.62 4.01 -11.78
CA ASN A 105 10.12 5.23 -12.41
C ASN A 105 11.48 4.98 -13.11
N PRO A 106 11.56 5.03 -14.46
CA PRO A 106 12.79 4.72 -15.19
C PRO A 106 13.91 5.75 -15.00
N ARG A 107 13.62 6.91 -14.40
CA ARG A 107 14.61 7.97 -14.13
C ARG A 107 15.36 7.77 -12.81
N LEU A 108 14.98 6.78 -12.01
CA LEU A 108 15.57 6.54 -10.70
C LEU A 108 16.40 5.26 -10.69
N SER A 109 17.40 5.25 -9.81
CA SER A 109 18.29 4.10 -9.61
C SER A 109 18.48 3.85 -8.12
N TYR A 110 18.60 2.58 -7.75
CA TYR A 110 18.95 2.11 -6.41
C TYR A 110 20.31 1.42 -6.47
N SER A 111 21.29 1.95 -5.74
CA SER A 111 22.68 1.45 -5.75
C SER A 111 23.26 1.30 -7.16
N GLY A 112 23.02 2.28 -8.04
CA GLY A 112 23.52 2.29 -9.42
C GLY A 112 22.72 1.43 -10.41
N ILE A 113 21.68 0.72 -9.96
CA ILE A 113 20.82 -0.13 -10.81
C ILE A 113 19.49 0.58 -11.03
N SER A 114 19.00 0.64 -12.26
CA SER A 114 17.70 1.26 -12.56
C SER A 114 16.57 0.57 -11.78
N VAL A 115 15.72 1.33 -11.11
CA VAL A 115 14.68 0.73 -10.25
C VAL A 115 13.63 -0.05 -11.06
N VAL A 116 13.45 0.26 -12.36
CA VAL A 116 12.53 -0.48 -13.22
C VAL A 116 13.02 -1.89 -13.56
N THR A 117 14.30 -2.20 -13.35
CA THR A 117 14.82 -3.57 -13.48
C THR A 117 14.76 -4.36 -12.16
N LEU A 118 14.16 -3.77 -11.12
CA LEU A 118 13.99 -4.37 -9.79
C LEU A 118 12.49 -4.49 -9.42
N PRO A 119 11.67 -5.21 -10.23
CA PRO A 119 10.29 -5.51 -9.82
C PRO A 119 10.28 -6.28 -8.49
N ASP A 120 9.26 -6.06 -7.67
CA ASP A 120 9.02 -6.93 -6.53
C ASP A 120 8.24 -8.15 -6.96
N ILE A 121 8.85 -9.32 -6.76
CA ILE A 121 8.20 -10.60 -6.99
C ILE A 121 7.72 -11.11 -5.65
N ILE A 122 6.41 -11.31 -5.54
CA ILE A 122 5.76 -11.81 -4.33
C ILE A 122 5.16 -13.18 -4.60
N SER A 123 5.43 -14.14 -3.73
CA SER A 123 4.67 -15.38 -3.66
C SER A 123 3.44 -15.13 -2.78
N VAL A 124 2.26 -15.36 -3.32
CA VAL A 124 0.97 -15.09 -2.66
C VAL A 124 0.15 -16.37 -2.60
N SER A 125 -0.43 -16.63 -1.43
CA SER A 125 -1.38 -17.72 -1.23
C SER A 125 -2.70 -17.19 -0.69
N ARG A 126 -3.82 -17.71 -1.21
CA ARG A 126 -5.16 -17.45 -0.70
C ARG A 126 -5.69 -18.66 0.07
N SER A 127 -6.26 -18.41 1.24
CA SER A 127 -7.01 -19.40 2.03
C SER A 127 -8.28 -18.75 2.57
N GLY A 128 -9.42 -19.20 2.06
CA GLY A 128 -10.73 -18.58 2.25
C GLY A 128 -10.74 -17.11 1.82
N SER A 129 -10.94 -16.22 2.79
CA SER A 129 -10.94 -14.77 2.62
C SER A 129 -9.60 -14.11 2.97
N SER A 130 -8.57 -14.89 3.28
CA SER A 130 -7.28 -14.40 3.76
C SER A 130 -6.19 -14.60 2.74
N PHE A 131 -5.24 -13.67 2.71
CA PHE A 131 -4.06 -13.72 1.87
C PHE A 131 -2.80 -13.70 2.74
N THR A 132 -1.81 -14.48 2.35
CA THR A 132 -0.45 -14.41 2.89
C THR A 132 0.52 -14.21 1.73
N ALA A 133 1.61 -13.48 1.97
CA ALA A 133 2.62 -13.30 0.94
C ALA A 133 4.02 -13.07 1.52
N SER A 134 5.02 -13.40 0.71
CA SER A 134 6.43 -13.09 0.97
C SER A 134 7.09 -12.57 -0.30
N PHE A 135 7.95 -11.56 -0.16
CA PHE A 135 8.85 -11.16 -1.23
C PHE A 135 9.87 -12.26 -1.48
N GLU A 136 10.03 -12.63 -2.75
CA GLU A 136 11.15 -13.46 -3.21
C GLU A 136 12.32 -12.60 -3.70
N SER A 137 12.02 -11.44 -4.28
CA SER A 137 13.00 -10.46 -4.74
C SER A 137 12.34 -9.11 -4.95
N GLY A 138 13.16 -8.07 -5.14
CA GLY A 138 12.69 -6.74 -5.56
C GLY A 138 13.25 -5.58 -4.76
N LEU A 139 12.74 -4.39 -5.03
CA LEU A 139 13.22 -3.17 -4.39
C LEU A 139 12.73 -3.06 -2.96
N MET A 140 11.46 -3.36 -2.67
CA MET A 140 10.91 -3.31 -1.32
C MET A 140 11.67 -4.26 -0.39
N TYR A 141 11.89 -5.50 -0.85
CA TYR A 141 12.72 -6.48 -0.15
C TYR A 141 14.12 -5.96 0.16
N LYS A 142 14.80 -5.36 -0.83
CA LYS A 142 16.18 -4.85 -0.69
C LYS A 142 16.27 -3.63 0.22
N ALA A 143 15.32 -2.69 0.10
CA ALA A 143 15.33 -1.44 0.84
C ALA A 143 15.06 -1.67 2.34
N TYR A 144 14.12 -2.56 2.66
CA TYR A 144 13.74 -2.86 4.04
C TYR A 144 14.37 -4.13 4.62
N SER A 145 15.16 -4.87 3.83
CA SER A 145 15.82 -6.12 4.23
C SER A 145 14.85 -7.13 4.89
N SER A 146 13.65 -7.26 4.35
CA SER A 146 12.59 -8.11 4.90
C SER A 146 11.76 -8.77 3.82
N ALA A 147 11.58 -10.10 3.93
CA ALA A 147 10.72 -10.87 3.04
C ALA A 147 9.21 -10.68 3.34
N SER A 148 8.84 -9.98 4.41
CA SER A 148 7.43 -9.75 4.75
C SER A 148 6.81 -8.70 3.83
N VAL A 149 5.74 -9.07 3.13
CA VAL A 149 4.93 -8.12 2.34
C VAL A 149 4.00 -7.34 3.29
N PRO A 150 3.89 -6.01 3.17
CA PRO A 150 2.91 -5.23 3.93
C PRO A 150 1.51 -5.83 3.78
N SER A 151 0.83 -6.12 4.88
CA SER A 151 -0.51 -6.73 4.82
C SER A 151 -1.52 -5.82 4.11
N GLY A 152 -1.32 -4.49 4.17
CA GLY A 152 -2.10 -3.51 3.43
C GLY A 152 -2.03 -3.68 1.91
N TRP A 153 -0.93 -4.23 1.36
CA TRP A 153 -0.82 -4.54 -0.07
C TRP A 153 -1.68 -5.74 -0.48
N LEU A 154 -2.05 -6.62 0.44
CA LEU A 154 -2.83 -7.82 0.15
C LEU A 154 -4.34 -7.56 0.13
N VAL A 155 -4.78 -6.49 0.81
CA VAL A 155 -6.18 -6.08 0.88
C VAL A 155 -6.87 -6.00 -0.50
N PRO A 156 -6.26 -5.39 -1.55
CA PRO A 156 -6.90 -5.25 -2.84
C PRO A 156 -7.09 -6.56 -3.61
N LEU A 157 -6.34 -7.62 -3.28
CA LEU A 157 -6.39 -8.91 -3.99
C LEU A 157 -7.74 -9.62 -3.86
N THR A 158 -8.57 -9.22 -2.88
CA THR A 158 -9.97 -9.63 -2.77
C THR A 158 -10.84 -9.12 -3.91
N TYR A 159 -10.47 -7.98 -4.50
CA TYR A 159 -11.32 -7.22 -5.42
C TYR A 159 -10.75 -7.16 -6.84
N VAL A 160 -9.43 -7.10 -6.99
CA VAL A 160 -8.77 -6.93 -8.31
C VAL A 160 -8.45 -8.26 -9.00
N LYS A 161 -8.36 -8.22 -10.32
CA LYS A 161 -7.96 -9.34 -11.17
C LYS A 161 -6.47 -9.25 -11.48
N VAL A 162 -5.78 -10.39 -11.51
CA VAL A 162 -4.31 -10.45 -11.60
C VAL A 162 -3.82 -11.23 -12.82
N GLY A 163 -4.41 -10.97 -13.99
CA GLY A 163 -3.91 -11.48 -15.27
C GLY A 163 -2.58 -10.89 -15.69
N ARG A 164 -1.94 -11.54 -16.65
CA ARG A 164 -0.84 -10.96 -17.42
C ARG A 164 -1.43 -10.30 -18.67
N PRO A 165 -1.22 -9.00 -18.91
CA PRO A 165 -1.69 -8.37 -20.14
C PRO A 165 -1.19 -9.09 -21.39
N GLN A 166 -2.09 -9.43 -22.32
CA GLN A 166 -1.77 -10.09 -23.60
C GLN A 166 -2.23 -9.26 -24.82
N SER A 167 -3.14 -8.31 -24.62
CA SER A 167 -3.68 -7.43 -25.66
C SER A 167 -3.45 -5.96 -25.31
N LEU A 168 -3.63 -5.07 -26.30
CA LEU A 168 -3.51 -3.62 -26.12
C LEU A 168 -4.57 -3.04 -25.16
N THR A 169 -5.67 -3.77 -24.94
CA THR A 169 -6.74 -3.38 -24.02
C THR A 169 -6.58 -3.99 -22.63
N ASP A 170 -5.64 -4.91 -22.45
CA ASP A 170 -5.37 -5.48 -21.14
C ASP A 170 -4.51 -4.52 -20.33
N GLU A 171 -4.90 -4.32 -19.08
CA GLU A 171 -4.12 -3.54 -18.13
C GLU A 171 -3.88 -4.38 -16.87
N CYS A 172 -2.73 -4.15 -16.23
CA CYS A 172 -2.48 -4.66 -14.89
C CYS A 172 -3.47 -4.01 -13.91
N ALA A 173 -3.85 -4.74 -12.86
CA ALA A 173 -4.56 -4.14 -11.74
C ALA A 173 -3.74 -2.95 -11.22
N LYS A 174 -4.41 -1.84 -10.95
CA LYS A 174 -3.79 -0.63 -10.38
C LYS A 174 -4.66 -0.11 -9.26
N VAL A 175 -4.04 0.10 -8.11
CA VAL A 175 -4.71 0.60 -6.91
C VAL A 175 -3.88 1.69 -6.26
N ARG A 176 -4.56 2.51 -5.46
CA ARG A 176 -3.92 3.47 -4.56
C ARG A 176 -4.39 3.20 -3.15
N LEU A 177 -3.47 3.20 -2.21
CA LEU A 177 -3.70 2.78 -0.84
C LEU A 177 -3.21 3.84 0.13
N ILE A 178 -3.98 4.12 1.17
CA ILE A 178 -3.48 4.76 2.40
C ILE A 178 -3.45 3.65 3.44
N VAL A 179 -2.24 3.31 3.87
CA VAL A 179 -1.94 2.15 4.72
C VAL A 179 -1.48 2.66 6.08
N PRO A 180 -2.22 2.40 7.17
CA PRO A 180 -1.74 2.71 8.52
C PRO A 180 -0.55 1.82 8.88
N HIS A 181 0.27 2.25 9.83
CA HIS A 181 1.48 1.57 10.29
C HIS A 181 1.24 0.09 10.60
N SER A 182 0.12 -0.23 11.24
CA SER A 182 -0.26 -1.60 11.62
C SER A 182 -0.48 -2.56 10.44
N GLN A 183 -0.57 -2.04 9.22
CA GLN A 183 -0.69 -2.78 7.96
C GLN A 183 0.51 -2.58 7.02
N GLY A 184 1.54 -1.88 7.48
CA GLY A 184 2.75 -1.54 6.72
C GLY A 184 3.85 -2.59 6.82
N HIS A 185 5.03 -2.26 6.29
CA HIS A 185 6.26 -3.02 6.53
C HIS A 185 6.77 -2.79 7.98
N ALA A 186 7.73 -3.60 8.42
CA ALA A 186 8.23 -3.59 9.81
C ALA A 186 8.68 -2.21 10.30
N THR A 187 9.35 -1.42 9.45
CA THR A 187 9.74 -0.03 9.76
C THR A 187 8.52 0.86 9.99
N ALA A 188 7.50 0.80 9.13
CA ALA A 188 6.26 1.55 9.31
C ALA A 188 5.63 1.24 10.67
N SER A 189 5.46 -0.05 10.99
CA SER A 189 4.93 -0.51 12.28
C SER A 189 5.73 -0.01 13.48
N SER A 190 7.05 -0.02 13.39
CA SER A 190 7.95 0.36 14.50
C SER A 190 7.91 1.87 14.79
N TYR A 191 7.74 2.68 13.76
CA TYR A 191 7.71 4.15 13.88
C TYR A 191 6.30 4.74 13.91
N VAL A 192 5.27 3.91 13.78
CA VAL A 192 3.86 4.33 13.69
C VAL A 192 3.65 5.30 12.52
N THR A 193 4.26 4.95 11.38
CA THR A 193 4.26 5.79 10.18
C THR A 193 3.26 5.25 9.15
N PRO A 194 2.23 6.04 8.78
CA PRO A 194 1.36 5.70 7.67
C PRO A 194 2.01 6.02 6.32
N TYR A 195 1.71 5.19 5.32
CA TYR A 195 2.22 5.33 3.97
C TYR A 195 1.11 5.36 2.94
N TYR A 196 1.33 6.13 1.88
CA TYR A 196 0.54 6.07 0.66
C TYR A 196 1.28 5.25 -0.38
N TYR A 197 0.55 4.38 -1.09
CA TYR A 197 1.09 3.58 -2.18
C TYR A 197 0.29 3.80 -3.46
N GLU A 198 0.97 3.90 -4.59
CA GLU A 198 0.40 3.53 -5.89
C GLU A 198 1.00 2.18 -6.28
N LEU A 199 0.16 1.17 -6.51
CA LEU A 199 0.56 -0.22 -6.61
C LEU A 199 -0.10 -0.90 -7.81
N THR A 200 0.65 -1.72 -8.55
CA THR A 200 0.10 -2.57 -9.61
C THR A 200 0.46 -4.03 -9.41
N PHE A 201 -0.46 -4.91 -9.78
CA PHE A 201 -0.28 -6.36 -9.76
C PHE A 201 -0.49 -6.98 -11.14
N GLN A 202 0.33 -7.97 -11.47
CA GLN A 202 0.11 -8.90 -12.58
C GLN A 202 0.71 -10.26 -12.21
N ARG A 203 0.19 -11.35 -12.78
CA ARG A 203 0.84 -12.66 -12.64
C ARG A 203 2.24 -12.67 -13.26
N GLU A 204 3.17 -13.29 -12.54
CA GLU A 204 4.46 -13.67 -13.11
C GLU A 204 4.24 -14.83 -14.10
N SER A 205 5.04 -14.86 -15.17
CA SER A 205 4.91 -15.79 -16.32
C SER A 205 4.76 -17.25 -15.92
#